data_AF-A0AAD2GTH7-F1
#
_entry.id   AF-A0AAD2GTH7-F1
#
_cell.length_a   1.000
_cell.length_b   1.000
_cell.length_c   1.000
_cell.angle_alpha   90.00
_cell.angle_beta   90.00
_cell.angle_gamma   90.00
#
_symmetry.space_group_name_H-M   'P 1'
#
loop_
_entity.id
_entity.type
_entity.pdbx_description
1 polymer ?
#
loop_
_entity_poly.entity_id
_entity_poly.type
_entity_poly.pdbx_seq_one_letter_code
_entity_poly.pdbx_strand_id
1 'polypeptide(L)'
;MLGLIRTCLYCLFAILSFVLFALCGARLHYTTHLPTGDPLNNGHNFYDPIVVELLFSSLLGMFWAVYAVLTIHHMREDRWIFTFFAEIVVLGSLFLLYLVGAAIATSLWGNLGFCHQYHACRLLTTLVAFSWVSWIVLLFLLAASVFVAIANAAFYRPFHGRWNPRESTYSDRRNSRV
;
A
#
# COMPACT_ATOMS: atom_id res chain seq x y z
N MET A 1 22.55 -0.60 -1.79
CA MET A 1 21.94 -0.36 -0.45
C MET A 1 20.49 0.09 -0.57
N LEU A 2 20.19 1.13 -1.35
CA LEU A 2 18.82 1.66 -1.49
C LEU A 2 17.78 0.64 -2.01
N GLY A 3 18.15 -0.21 -2.96
CA GLY A 3 17.26 -1.28 -3.44
C GLY A 3 16.86 -2.29 -2.36
N LEU A 4 17.77 -2.62 -1.43
CA LEU A 4 17.48 -3.52 -0.31
C LEU A 4 16.50 -2.89 0.67
N ILE A 5 16.72 -1.61 1.02
CA ILE A 5 15.81 -0.84 1.88
C ILE A 5 14.41 -0.79 1.26
N ARG A 6 14.32 -0.54 -0.05
CA ARG A 6 13.04 -0.51 -0.76
C ARG A 6 12.33 -1.87 -0.73
N THR A 7 13.06 -2.98 -0.96
CA THR A 7 12.49 -4.33 -0.84
C THR A 7 11.99 -4.61 0.59
N CYS A 8 12.76 -4.25 1.62
CA CYS A 8 12.32 -4.40 3.01
C CYS A 8 11.06 -3.58 3.31
N LEU A 9 10.99 -2.34 2.82
CA LEU A 9 9.80 -1.48 2.98
C LEU A 9 8.57 -2.06 2.27
N TYR A 10 8.72 -2.61 1.06
CA TYR A 10 7.63 -3.30 0.37
C TYR A 10 7.17 -4.56 1.11
N CYS A 11 8.10 -5.36 1.65
CA CYS A 11 7.74 -6.52 2.47
C CYS A 11 7.00 -6.11 3.75
N LEU A 12 7.47 -5.06 4.43
CA LEU A 12 6.80 -4.51 5.61
C LEU A 12 5.39 -4.02 5.25
N PHE A 13 5.25 -3.27 4.16
CA PHE A 13 3.96 -2.79 3.68
C PHE A 13 3.01 -3.94 3.31
N ALA A 14 3.50 -5.02 2.72
CA ALA A 14 2.70 -6.22 2.43
C ALA A 14 2.14 -6.86 3.71
N ILE A 15 2.98 -7.02 4.74
CA ILE A 15 2.57 -7.58 6.04
C ILE A 15 1.54 -6.67 6.71
N LEU A 16 1.79 -5.36 6.75
CA LEU A 16 0.87 -4.39 7.33
C LEU A 16 -0.48 -4.38 6.60
N SER A 17 -0.47 -4.43 5.26
CA SER A 17 -1.68 -4.51 4.43
C SER A 17 -2.45 -5.80 4.68
N PHE A 18 -1.77 -6.94 4.82
CA PHE A 18 -2.41 -8.21 5.17
C PHE A 18 -3.08 -8.17 6.55
N VAL A 19 -2.39 -7.61 7.56
CA VAL A 19 -2.96 -7.42 8.90
C VAL A 19 -4.17 -6.51 8.84
N LEU A 20 -4.10 -5.40 8.10
CA LEU A 20 -5.22 -4.46 7.93
C LEU A 20 -6.41 -5.14 7.25
N PHE A 21 -6.17 -5.94 6.21
CA PHE A 21 -7.19 -6.73 5.52
C PHE A 21 -7.91 -7.68 6.48
N ALA A 22 -7.14 -8.44 7.28
CA ALA A 22 -7.69 -9.38 8.26
C ALA A 22 -8.52 -8.66 9.34
N LEU A 23 -8.04 -7.51 9.85
CA LEU A 23 -8.78 -6.69 10.81
C LEU A 23 -10.08 -6.13 10.22
N CYS A 24 -10.05 -5.64 8.98
CA CYS A 24 -11.25 -5.15 8.28
C CYS A 24 -12.28 -6.28 8.12
N GLY A 25 -11.83 -7.48 7.73
CA GLY A 25 -12.68 -8.66 7.62
C GLY A 25 -13.32 -9.06 8.95
N ALA A 26 -12.53 -9.06 10.04
CA ALA A 26 -13.04 -9.34 11.38
C ALA A 26 -14.09 -8.30 11.83
N ARG A 27 -13.86 -7.01 11.52
CA ARG A 27 -14.82 -5.94 11.80
C ARG A 27 -16.11 -6.12 11.01
N LEU A 28 -16.04 -6.36 9.70
CA LEU A 28 -17.21 -6.56 8.86
C LEU A 28 -18.02 -7.80 9.26
N HIS A 29 -17.34 -8.88 9.64
CA HIS A 29 -18.00 -10.07 10.16
C HIS A 29 -18.79 -9.73 11.44
N TYR A 30 -18.18 -8.97 12.35
CA TYR A 30 -18.85 -8.52 13.57
C TYR A 30 -20.04 -7.59 13.26
N THR A 31 -19.91 -6.62 12.35
CA THR A 31 -21.00 -5.66 12.07
C THR A 31 -22.18 -6.27 11.31
N THR A 32 -21.97 -7.38 10.61
CA THR A 32 -23.02 -8.10 9.85
C THR A 32 -23.66 -9.25 10.63
N HIS A 33 -23.05 -9.71 11.72
CA HIS A 33 -23.53 -10.82 12.55
C HIS A 33 -23.54 -10.42 14.03
N LEU A 34 -24.22 -9.32 14.37
CA LEU A 34 -24.36 -8.91 15.77
C LEU A 34 -25.27 -9.88 16.54
N PRO A 35 -24.89 -10.30 17.76
CA PRO A 35 -25.80 -10.99 18.66
C PRO A 35 -26.88 -10.01 19.16
N THR A 36 -28.08 -10.53 19.40
CA THR A 36 -29.33 -9.81 19.73
C THR A 36 -29.35 -9.06 21.08
N GLY A 37 -28.19 -8.86 21.72
CA GLY A 37 -28.04 -8.13 22.99
C GLY A 37 -26.77 -7.30 23.09
N ASP A 38 -26.12 -7.01 21.95
CA ASP A 38 -24.89 -6.20 21.95
C ASP A 38 -25.18 -4.74 22.32
N PRO A 39 -24.52 -4.18 23.35
CA PRO A 39 -24.73 -2.82 23.81
C PRO A 39 -24.33 -1.74 22.79
N LEU A 40 -23.56 -2.07 21.76
CA LEU A 40 -23.00 -1.07 20.85
C LEU A 40 -23.99 -0.56 19.78
N ASN A 41 -24.96 -1.38 19.37
CA ASN A 41 -25.98 -1.00 18.38
C ASN A 41 -27.35 -1.67 18.63
N ASN A 42 -27.70 -1.93 19.89
CA ASN A 42 -28.94 -2.64 20.27
C ASN A 42 -29.16 -3.97 19.50
N GLY A 43 -28.07 -4.66 19.15
CA GLY A 43 -28.11 -5.90 18.37
C GLY A 43 -28.54 -5.76 16.90
N HIS A 44 -28.64 -4.55 16.35
CA HIS A 44 -28.95 -4.35 14.93
C HIS A 44 -27.69 -4.40 14.07
N ASN A 45 -27.72 -5.23 13.02
CA ASN A 45 -26.66 -5.27 12.01
C ASN A 45 -26.53 -3.92 11.30
N PHE A 46 -25.30 -3.48 11.05
CA PHE A 46 -25.01 -2.25 10.33
C PHE A 46 -23.79 -2.42 9.42
N TYR A 47 -23.66 -1.52 8.45
CA TYR A 47 -22.60 -1.56 7.46
C TYR A 47 -21.71 -0.32 7.62
N ASP A 48 -20.41 -0.53 7.85
CA ASP A 48 -19.40 0.53 7.97
C ASP A 48 -18.71 0.74 6.61
N PRO A 49 -19.05 1.80 5.83
CA PRO A 49 -18.48 1.99 4.49
C PRO A 49 -16.97 2.25 4.52
N ILE A 50 -16.47 2.84 5.59
CA ILE A 50 -15.05 3.17 5.76
C ILE A 50 -14.20 1.91 5.94
N VAL A 51 -14.73 0.88 6.64
CA VAL A 51 -14.03 -0.39 6.78
C VAL A 51 -13.88 -1.07 5.42
N VAL A 52 -14.85 -0.88 4.53
CA VAL A 52 -14.86 -1.45 3.18
C VAL A 52 -13.88 -0.73 2.28
N GLU A 53 -13.80 0.59 2.37
CA GLU A 53 -12.77 1.38 1.70
C GLU A 53 -11.37 0.92 2.15
N LEU A 54 -11.10 0.83 3.45
CA LEU A 54 -9.83 0.35 3.98
C LEU A 54 -9.53 -1.10 3.56
N LEU A 55 -10.55 -1.97 3.51
CA LEU A 55 -10.42 -3.34 3.02
C LEU A 55 -9.99 -3.35 1.55
N PHE A 56 -10.65 -2.57 0.70
CA PHE A 56 -10.31 -2.45 -0.71
C PHE A 56 -8.88 -1.89 -0.91
N SER A 57 -8.54 -0.84 -0.19
CA SER A 57 -7.23 -0.21 -0.19
C SER A 57 -6.13 -1.19 0.27
N SER A 58 -6.40 -2.00 1.30
CA SER A 58 -5.49 -3.04 1.78
C SER A 58 -5.27 -4.19 0.78
N LEU A 59 -6.32 -4.55 0.04
CA LEU A 59 -6.24 -5.57 -1.01
C LEU A 59 -5.37 -5.10 -2.18
N LEU A 60 -5.59 -3.86 -2.65
CA LEU A 60 -4.77 -3.25 -3.68
C LEU A 60 -3.32 -3.06 -3.22
N GLY A 61 -3.13 -2.59 -1.99
CA GLY A 61 -1.81 -2.41 -1.38
C GLY A 61 -1.03 -3.73 -1.30
N MET A 62 -1.68 -4.80 -0.85
CA MET A 62 -1.08 -6.14 -0.81
C MET A 62 -0.71 -6.66 -2.21
N PHE A 63 -1.63 -6.56 -3.18
CA PHE A 63 -1.37 -7.00 -4.55
C PHE A 63 -0.19 -6.24 -5.17
N TRP A 64 -0.17 -4.91 -5.01
CA TRP A 64 0.91 -4.08 -5.49
C TRP A 64 2.25 -4.39 -4.81
N ALA A 65 2.26 -4.59 -3.49
CA ALA A 65 3.48 -4.91 -2.75
C ALA A 65 4.11 -6.23 -3.21
N VAL A 66 3.29 -7.27 -3.38
CA VAL A 66 3.74 -8.56 -3.92
C VAL A 66 4.25 -8.40 -5.34
N TYR A 67 3.51 -7.68 -6.19
CA TYR A 67 3.91 -7.39 -7.55
C TYR A 67 5.27 -6.66 -7.60
N ALA A 68 5.47 -5.62 -6.78
CA ALA A 68 6.71 -4.85 -6.71
C ALA A 68 7.90 -5.71 -6.25
N VAL A 69 7.73 -6.56 -5.23
CA VAL A 69 8.79 -7.47 -4.77
C VAL A 69 9.17 -8.48 -5.85
N LEU A 70 8.17 -9.11 -6.48
CA LEU A 70 8.40 -10.10 -7.54
C LEU A 70 9.13 -9.49 -8.73
N THR A 71 8.75 -8.28 -9.13
CA THR A 71 9.36 -7.61 -10.28
C THR A 71 10.77 -7.08 -9.99
N ILE A 72 11.06 -6.64 -8.75
CA ILE A 72 12.43 -6.36 -8.30
C ILE A 72 13.29 -7.64 -8.32
N HIS A 73 12.73 -8.78 -7.91
CA HIS A 73 13.48 -10.04 -7.81
C HIS A 73 13.69 -10.73 -9.18
N HIS A 74 12.66 -10.77 -10.02
CA HIS A 74 12.68 -11.47 -11.31
C HIS A 74 13.27 -10.68 -12.47
N MET A 75 13.65 -9.40 -12.29
CA MET A 75 14.26 -8.56 -13.35
C MET A 75 13.48 -8.62 -14.67
N ARG A 76 12.15 -8.51 -14.62
CA ARG A 76 11.31 -8.61 -15.82
C ARG A 76 11.38 -7.27 -16.59
N GLU A 77 11.87 -7.32 -17.83
CA GLU A 77 12.13 -6.15 -18.69
C GLU A 77 10.95 -5.79 -19.62
N ASP A 78 9.69 -5.91 -19.18
CA ASP A 78 8.60 -5.48 -20.07
C ASP A 78 8.51 -3.94 -20.10
N ARG A 79 8.63 -3.34 -21.28
CA ARG A 79 8.95 -1.90 -21.45
C ARG A 79 7.93 -0.87 -20.91
N TRP A 80 6.67 -1.23 -20.65
CA TRP A 80 5.59 -0.24 -20.47
C TRP A 80 5.04 -0.15 -19.04
N ILE A 81 4.87 -1.28 -18.34
CA ILE A 81 4.32 -1.31 -16.96
C ILE A 81 5.42 -1.12 -15.90
N PHE A 82 6.68 -1.21 -16.31
CA PHE A 82 7.81 -1.34 -15.39
C PHE A 82 8.55 -0.02 -15.17
N THR A 83 7.95 1.14 -15.43
CA THR A 83 8.64 2.43 -15.29
C THR A 83 8.53 3.01 -13.89
N PHE A 84 9.54 3.79 -13.48
CA PHE A 84 9.49 4.56 -12.22
C PHE A 84 8.27 5.51 -12.17
N PHE A 85 7.86 6.07 -13.31
CA PHE A 85 6.65 6.88 -13.39
C PHE A 85 5.39 6.09 -12.99
N ALA A 86 5.22 4.88 -13.53
CA ALA A 86 4.10 4.01 -13.16
C ALA A 86 4.13 3.64 -11.67
N GLU A 87 5.32 3.34 -11.13
CA GLU A 87 5.50 3.09 -9.69
C GLU A 87 5.03 4.28 -8.84
N ILE A 88 5.45 5.50 -9.20
CA ILE A 88 5.06 6.72 -8.48
C ILE A 88 3.56 6.98 -8.58
N VAL A 89 2.94 6.76 -9.75
CA VAL A 89 1.49 6.94 -9.93
C VAL A 89 0.71 5.95 -9.07
N VAL A 90 1.09 4.67 -9.04
CA VAL A 90 0.39 3.66 -8.22
C VAL A 90 0.64 3.89 -6.73
N LEU A 91 1.86 4.21 -6.31
CA LEU A 91 2.14 4.57 -4.92
C LEU A 91 1.40 5.84 -4.50
N GLY A 92 1.28 6.83 -5.39
CA GLY A 92 0.54 8.06 -5.15
C GLY A 92 -0.96 7.83 -5.00
N SER A 93 -1.57 6.96 -5.80
CA SER A 93 -2.98 6.61 -5.65
C SER A 93 -3.24 5.83 -4.35
N LEU A 94 -2.40 4.84 -4.03
CA LEU A 94 -2.46 4.12 -2.75
C LEU A 94 -2.25 5.05 -1.56
N PHE A 95 -1.34 6.00 -1.66
CA PHE A 95 -1.09 7.00 -0.63
C PHE A 95 -2.34 7.81 -0.30
N LEU A 96 -3.06 8.28 -1.33
CA LEU A 96 -4.31 9.04 -1.14
C LEU A 96 -5.42 8.17 -0.54
N LEU A 97 -5.58 6.95 -1.02
CA LEU A 97 -6.57 6.00 -0.49
C LEU A 97 -6.35 5.75 1.02
N TYR A 98 -5.13 5.38 1.41
CA TYR A 98 -4.79 5.15 2.81
C TYR A 98 -4.91 6.42 3.67
N LEU A 99 -4.55 7.59 3.13
CA LEU A 99 -4.67 8.86 3.85
C LEU A 99 -6.14 9.19 4.16
N VAL A 100 -7.00 9.11 3.16
CA VAL A 100 -8.43 9.41 3.30
C VAL A 100 -9.08 8.41 4.25
N GLY A 101 -8.81 7.11 4.08
CA GLY A 101 -9.30 6.07 4.97
C GLY A 101 -8.86 6.27 6.43
N ALA A 102 -7.58 6.56 6.66
CA ALA A 102 -7.05 6.81 8.00
C ALA A 102 -7.62 8.09 8.64
N ALA A 103 -7.75 9.18 7.86
CA ALA A 103 -8.30 10.44 8.34
C ALA A 103 -9.77 10.31 8.75
N ILE A 104 -10.60 9.69 7.91
CA ILE A 104 -12.02 9.49 8.22
C ILE A 104 -12.17 8.52 9.39
N ALA A 105 -11.42 7.41 9.41
CA ALA A 105 -11.42 6.48 10.55
C ALA A 105 -11.05 7.18 11.86
N THR A 106 -10.05 8.06 11.84
CA THR A 106 -9.65 8.84 13.03
C THR A 106 -10.73 9.85 13.43
N SER A 107 -11.46 10.44 12.48
CA SER A 107 -12.54 11.39 12.79
C SER A 107 -13.73 10.71 13.49
N LEU A 108 -14.06 9.48 13.10
CA LEU A 108 -15.16 8.73 13.70
C LEU A 108 -14.76 7.99 14.99
N TRP A 109 -13.54 7.46 15.00
CA TRP A 109 -13.05 6.50 16.00
C TRP A 109 -11.78 6.98 16.69
N GLY A 110 -11.54 8.29 16.77
CA GLY A 110 -10.30 8.83 17.35
C GLY A 110 -10.24 8.75 18.88
N ASN A 111 -11.39 8.71 19.56
CA ASN A 111 -11.46 8.77 21.02
C ASN A 111 -12.34 7.66 21.61
N LEU A 112 -11.85 6.40 21.60
CA LEU A 112 -12.53 5.24 22.21
C LEU A 112 -11.93 4.83 23.56
N GLY A 113 -11.24 5.74 24.26
CA GLY A 113 -10.64 5.42 25.56
C GLY A 113 -11.65 4.86 26.58
N PHE A 114 -12.90 5.31 26.49
CA PHE A 114 -14.00 4.92 27.40
C PHE A 114 -14.50 3.48 27.20
N CYS A 115 -14.29 2.86 26.03
CA CYS A 115 -14.84 1.54 25.70
C CYS A 115 -13.79 0.46 25.46
N HIS A 116 -12.54 0.72 25.86
CA HIS A 116 -11.40 -0.19 25.67
C HIS A 116 -11.59 -1.58 26.32
N GLN A 117 -12.50 -1.71 27.29
CA GLN A 117 -12.88 -2.99 27.87
C GLN A 117 -13.47 -3.97 26.84
N TYR A 118 -14.19 -3.47 25.83
CA TYR A 118 -14.83 -4.28 24.81
C TYR A 118 -13.86 -4.64 23.67
N HIS A 119 -13.96 -5.87 23.18
CA HIS A 119 -13.12 -6.34 22.06
C HIS A 119 -13.34 -5.53 20.78
N ALA A 120 -14.58 -5.07 20.52
CA ALA A 120 -14.90 -4.27 19.34
C ALA A 120 -14.15 -2.93 19.30
N CYS A 121 -14.06 -2.22 20.43
CA CYS A 121 -13.34 -0.95 20.50
C CYS A 121 -11.83 -1.13 20.34
N ARG A 122 -11.26 -2.18 20.94
CA ARG A 122 -9.83 -2.52 20.74
C ARG A 122 -9.51 -2.79 19.28
N LEU A 123 -10.40 -3.47 18.55
CA LEU A 123 -10.25 -3.75 17.12
C LEU A 123 -10.31 -2.46 16.28
N LEU A 124 -11.20 -1.52 16.60
CA LEU A 124 -11.26 -0.21 15.94
C LEU A 124 -9.98 0.60 16.16
N THR A 125 -9.46 0.62 17.40
CA THR A 125 -8.20 1.30 17.71
C THR A 125 -7.02 0.69 16.95
N THR A 126 -6.93 -0.65 16.87
CA THR A 126 -5.88 -1.30 16.08
C THR A 126 -6.04 -1.01 14.60
N LEU A 127 -7.26 -1.00 14.05
CA LEU A 127 -7.52 -0.62 12.66
C LEU A 127 -6.96 0.77 12.34
N VAL A 128 -7.26 1.77 13.17
CA VAL A 128 -6.78 3.15 12.98
C VAL A 128 -5.26 3.22 13.11
N ALA A 129 -4.66 2.50 14.07
CA ALA A 129 -3.21 2.47 14.21
C ALA A 129 -2.52 1.86 12.98
N PHE A 130 -3.00 0.70 12.50
CA PHE A 130 -2.41 0.02 11.34
C PHE A 130 -2.64 0.78 10.03
N SER A 131 -3.75 1.51 9.88
CA SER A 131 -3.97 2.36 8.69
C SER A 131 -2.96 3.50 8.63
N TRP A 132 -2.71 4.20 9.75
CA TRP A 132 -1.68 5.23 9.85
C TRP A 132 -0.26 4.69 9.64
N VAL A 133 0.08 3.56 10.26
CA VAL A 133 1.42 2.97 10.09
C VAL A 133 1.64 2.55 8.63
N SER A 134 0.63 1.97 7.98
CA SER A 134 0.69 1.62 6.55
C SER A 134 0.86 2.86 5.66
N TRP A 135 0.14 3.95 5.98
CA TRP A 135 0.29 5.23 5.28
C TRP A 135 1.70 5.83 5.43
N ILE A 136 2.28 5.80 6.64
CA ILE A 136 3.66 6.27 6.88
C ILE A 136 4.66 5.46 6.05
N VAL A 137 4.51 4.13 6.01
CA VAL A 137 5.39 3.27 5.18
C VAL A 137 5.24 3.60 3.69
N LEU A 138 4.01 3.84 3.21
CA LEU A 138 3.76 4.31 1.84
C LEU A 138 4.43 5.66 1.56
N LEU A 139 4.40 6.60 2.51
CA LEU A 139 5.08 7.89 2.37
C LEU A 139 6.59 7.69 2.16
N PHE A 140 7.23 6.83 2.95
CA PHE A 140 8.66 6.53 2.79
C PHE A 140 8.96 5.84 1.45
N LEU A 141 8.12 4.90 1.01
CA LEU A 141 8.24 4.26 -0.31
C LEU A 141 8.12 5.28 -1.44
N LEU A 142 7.09 6.12 -1.40
CA LEU A 142 6.84 7.16 -2.41
C LEU A 142 8.00 8.15 -2.45
N ALA A 143 8.44 8.65 -1.30
CA ALA A 143 9.57 9.57 -1.21
C ALA A 143 10.87 8.96 -1.74
N ALA A 144 11.14 7.68 -1.41
CA ALA A 144 12.31 6.97 -1.92
C ALA A 144 12.24 6.81 -3.45
N SER A 145 11.09 6.42 -4.02
CA SER A 145 10.92 6.23 -5.46
C SER A 145 11.01 7.55 -6.23
N VAL A 146 10.45 8.65 -5.70
CA VAL A 146 10.60 10.00 -6.27
C VAL A 146 12.06 10.47 -6.20
N PHE A 147 12.73 10.29 -5.07
CA PHE A 147 14.14 10.68 -4.92
C PHE A 147 15.04 9.95 -5.93
N VAL A 148 14.85 8.65 -6.13
CA VAL A 148 15.60 7.86 -7.12
C VAL A 148 15.30 8.33 -8.54
N ALA A 149 14.04 8.60 -8.86
CA ALA A 149 13.64 9.05 -10.19
C ALA A 149 14.27 10.40 -10.55
N ILE A 150 14.30 11.34 -9.60
CA ILE A 150 14.90 12.68 -9.78
C ILE A 150 16.42 12.57 -9.85
N ALA A 151 17.07 11.91 -8.88
CA ALA A 151 18.53 11.84 -8.79
C ALA A 151 19.18 11.17 -10.01
N ASN A 152 18.47 10.24 -10.66
CA ASN A 152 18.97 9.52 -11.83
C ASN A 152 18.31 9.95 -13.15
N ALA A 153 17.46 10.99 -13.15
CA ALA A 153 16.63 11.38 -14.30
C ALA A 153 15.95 10.17 -15.00
N ALA A 154 15.46 9.22 -14.18
CA ALA A 154 15.14 7.86 -14.59
C ALA A 154 13.63 7.57 -14.68
N PHE A 155 12.79 8.59 -14.86
CA PHE A 155 11.32 8.45 -14.85
C PHE A 155 10.79 7.39 -15.83
N TYR A 156 11.39 7.29 -17.03
CA TYR A 156 11.00 6.34 -18.07
C TYR A 156 11.87 5.08 -18.12
N ARG A 157 12.67 4.85 -17.08
CA ARG A 157 13.59 3.72 -16.98
C ARG A 157 12.95 2.63 -16.12
N PRO A 158 13.37 1.36 -16.30
CA PRO A 158 12.77 0.27 -15.59
C PRO A 158 13.04 0.34 -14.09
N PHE A 159 12.01 0.06 -13.28
CA PHE A 159 12.01 0.36 -11.85
C PHE A 159 12.86 -0.61 -11.03
N HIS A 160 13.28 -1.75 -11.57
CA HIS A 160 14.12 -2.74 -10.86
C HIS A 160 15.50 -2.20 -10.47
N GLY A 161 15.96 -1.08 -11.03
CA GLY A 161 17.14 -0.33 -10.57
C GLY A 161 18.49 -1.03 -10.76
N ARG A 162 18.52 -2.28 -11.23
CA ARG A 162 19.73 -2.96 -11.71
C ARG A 162 20.07 -2.45 -13.10
N TRP A 163 20.92 -1.42 -13.15
CA TRP A 163 21.57 -0.98 -14.37
C TRP A 163 22.68 -1.97 -14.69
N ASN A 164 22.58 -2.69 -15.81
CA ASN A 164 23.66 -3.57 -16.24
C ASN A 164 24.79 -2.69 -16.81
N PRO A 165 25.99 -2.63 -16.19
CA PRO A 165 27.09 -1.81 -16.71
C PRO A 165 27.58 -2.26 -18.09
N ARG A 166 27.11 -3.43 -18.56
CA ARG A 166 27.47 -4.06 -19.84
C ARG A 166 26.51 -3.74 -20.98
N GLU A 167 25.42 -2.99 -20.75
CA GLU A 167 24.69 -2.36 -21.86
C GLU A 167 25.43 -1.10 -22.33
N SER A 168 26.61 -1.28 -22.91
CA SER A 168 27.25 -0.25 -23.71
C SER A 168 26.76 -0.36 -25.16
N THR A 169 26.40 0.77 -25.74
CA THR A 169 26.17 1.02 -27.19
C THR A 169 24.92 0.41 -27.84
N TYR A 170 23.94 1.28 -28.10
CA TYR A 170 23.02 1.12 -29.22
C TYR A 170 23.84 1.28 -30.51
N SER A 171 23.92 0.23 -31.34
CA SER A 171 24.52 0.33 -32.66
C SER A 171 23.73 1.34 -33.49
N ASP A 172 24.36 2.43 -33.90
CA ASP A 172 23.82 3.33 -34.92
C ASP A 172 23.81 2.60 -36.26
N ARG A 173 22.73 1.85 -36.54
CA ARG A 173 22.50 1.17 -37.82
C ARG A 173 21.76 2.14 -38.77
N ARG A 174 22.31 3.34 -38.96
CA ARG A 174 21.83 4.33 -39.93
C ARG A 174 22.96 4.80 -40.86
N ASN A 175 23.68 3.87 -41.50
CA ASN A 175 24.44 4.20 -42.71
C ASN A 175 24.75 2.98 -43.60
N SER A 176 23.73 2.42 -44.27
CA SER A 176 23.96 1.46 -45.36
C SER A 176 22.93 1.63 -46.48
N ARG A 177 22.85 2.86 -47.00
CA ARG A 177 22.35 3.14 -48.36
C ARG A 177 23.15 4.31 -48.94
N VAL A 178 24.28 3.97 -49.54
CA VAL A 178 24.85 4.67 -50.71
C VAL A 178 24.94 3.61 -51.79
#